data_AF-K1XZT3-F1
#
_entry.id   AF-K1XZT3-F1
#
_cell.length_a   1.000
_cell.length_b   1.000
_cell.length_c   1.000
_cell.angle_alpha   90.00
_cell.angle_beta   90.00
_cell.angle_gamma   90.00
#
_symmetry.space_group_name_H-M   'P 1'
#
loop_
_entity.id
_entity.type
_entity.pdbx_description
1 polymer ?
#
loop_
_entity_poly.entity_id
_entity_poly.type
_entity_poly.pdbx_seq_one_letter_code
_entity_poly.pdbx_strand_id
1 'polypeptide(L)'
;MILQTLYQQCIKNSVDFFDEFQVVDLLLDENKNTCSGVVVVELATGEVHIFAAKAVLFATGGFGRMFKVTSNAYASTGDGPAVCARRGIPLQDMEFFQFHPTGIMGLGILITEAVRGEGGILRNRDGERFMERYTPGLLDLAPRDIVSRAMLTEIRAGRGIRGDRKIDDYLLLDATHLGKELLRTKLPDISSFCQTYL
;
A
#
# COMPACT_ATOMS: atom_id res chain seq x y z
N MET A 1 12.56 -14.66 0.56
CA MET A 1 11.76 -13.60 -0.09
C MET A 1 11.28 -14.09 -1.44
N ILE A 2 9.96 -14.08 -1.70
CA ILE A 2 9.38 -14.54 -2.97
C ILE A 2 9.92 -13.74 -4.17
N LEU A 3 10.00 -12.41 -4.05
CA LEU A 3 10.51 -11.54 -5.11
C LEU A 3 11.94 -11.88 -5.52
N GLN A 4 12.85 -12.04 -4.55
CA GLN A 4 14.25 -12.39 -4.82
C GLN A 4 14.36 -13.73 -5.56
N THR A 5 13.58 -14.72 -5.14
CA THR A 5 13.56 -16.04 -5.80
C THR A 5 13.07 -15.93 -7.23
N LEU A 6 12.01 -15.15 -7.49
CA LEU A 6 11.50 -14.93 -8.84
C LEU A 6 12.50 -14.19 -9.72
N TYR A 7 13.11 -13.11 -9.21
CA TYR A 7 14.15 -12.36 -9.91
C TYR A 7 15.33 -13.26 -10.31
N GLN A 8 15.78 -14.13 -9.40
CA GLN A 8 16.81 -15.13 -9.70
C GLN A 8 16.37 -16.13 -10.79
N GLN A 9 15.10 -16.52 -10.84
CA GLN A 9 14.58 -17.34 -11.95
C GLN A 9 14.56 -16.58 -13.28
N CYS A 10 14.22 -15.29 -13.27
CA CYS A 10 14.29 -14.45 -14.48
C CYS A 10 15.72 -14.36 -15.01
N ILE A 11 16.72 -14.14 -14.13
CA ILE A 11 18.15 -14.18 -14.50
C ILE A 11 18.52 -15.54 -15.09
N LYS A 12 18.14 -16.64 -14.43
CA LYS A 12 18.42 -18.00 -14.91
C LYS A 12 17.86 -18.26 -16.31
N ASN A 13 16.72 -17.67 -16.65
CA ASN A 13 16.06 -17.80 -17.94
C ASN A 13 16.42 -16.67 -18.92
N SER A 14 17.46 -15.89 -18.63
CA SER A 14 17.96 -14.80 -19.49
C SER A 14 16.87 -13.80 -19.90
N VAL A 15 16.01 -13.42 -18.96
CA VAL A 15 15.07 -12.31 -19.16
C VAL A 15 15.86 -11.01 -19.22
N ASP A 16 15.64 -10.21 -20.27
CA ASP A 16 16.22 -8.87 -20.39
C ASP A 16 15.50 -7.90 -19.44
N PHE A 17 16.29 -7.11 -18.72
CA PHE A 17 15.79 -6.07 -17.81
C PHE A 17 16.17 -4.69 -18.34
N PHE A 18 15.18 -3.81 -18.42
CA PHE A 18 15.34 -2.41 -18.76
C PHE A 18 14.96 -1.57 -17.54
N ASP A 19 15.84 -1.55 -16.55
CA ASP A 19 15.65 -0.75 -15.34
C ASP A 19 15.75 0.75 -15.67
N GLU A 20 14.98 1.57 -14.98
CA GLU A 20 14.90 3.02 -15.23
C GLU A 20 14.36 3.41 -16.62
N PHE A 21 13.54 2.56 -17.24
CA PHE A 21 12.75 2.88 -18.43
C PHE A 21 11.27 3.04 -18.06
N GLN A 22 10.74 4.25 -18.24
CA GLN A 22 9.35 4.58 -17.93
C GLN A 22 8.47 4.50 -19.18
N VAL A 23 7.44 3.66 -19.15
CA VAL A 23 6.42 3.63 -20.22
C VAL A 23 5.58 4.90 -20.14
N VAL A 24 5.48 5.62 -21.26
CA VAL A 24 4.71 6.87 -21.37
C VAL A 24 3.52 6.75 -22.33
N ASP A 25 3.56 5.78 -23.25
CA ASP A 25 2.47 5.54 -24.19
C ASP A 25 2.43 4.11 -24.77
N LEU A 26 1.32 3.75 -25.41
CA LEU A 26 1.09 2.49 -26.11
C LEU A 26 1.08 2.69 -27.63
N LEU A 27 1.57 1.67 -28.34
CA LEU A 27 1.45 1.57 -29.80
C LEU A 27 0.24 0.70 -30.13
N LEU A 28 -0.88 1.34 -30.41
CA LEU A 28 -2.11 0.68 -30.83
C LEU A 28 -2.35 0.92 -32.33
N ASP A 29 -2.96 -0.06 -33.00
CA ASP A 29 -3.50 0.14 -34.34
C ASP A 29 -4.66 1.17 -34.36
N GLU A 30 -5.06 1.60 -35.55
CA GLU A 30 -6.12 2.62 -35.72
C GLU A 30 -7.43 2.23 -35.03
N ASN A 31 -7.74 0.93 -35.01
CA ASN A 31 -8.94 0.37 -34.40
C ASN A 31 -8.79 0.06 -32.91
N LYS A 32 -7.59 0.25 -32.33
CA LYS A 32 -7.24 -0.05 -30.93
C LYS A 32 -7.45 -1.52 -30.52
N ASN A 33 -7.40 -2.43 -31.48
CA ASN A 33 -7.57 -3.87 -31.28
C ASN A 33 -6.24 -4.58 -31.08
N THR A 34 -5.14 -4.02 -31.61
CA THR A 34 -3.82 -4.64 -31.56
C THR A 34 -2.82 -3.71 -30.89
N CYS A 35 -2.11 -4.22 -29.89
CA CYS A 35 -0.95 -3.55 -29.32
C CYS A 35 0.33 -4.10 -29.96
N SER A 36 1.16 -3.22 -30.53
CA SER A 36 2.43 -3.59 -31.18
C SER A 36 3.67 -3.15 -30.39
N GLY A 37 3.49 -2.60 -29.18
CA GLY A 37 4.60 -2.14 -28.36
C GLY A 37 4.26 -0.97 -27.44
N VAL A 38 5.31 -0.35 -26.91
CA VAL A 38 5.23 0.82 -26.03
C VAL A 38 6.23 1.89 -26.44
N VAL A 39 5.88 3.14 -26.11
CA VAL A 39 6.82 4.27 -26.09
C VAL A 39 7.36 4.40 -24.68
N VAL A 40 8.68 4.41 -24.55
CA VAL A 40 9.37 4.49 -23.26
C VAL A 40 10.34 5.65 -23.23
N VAL A 41 10.54 6.22 -22.05
CA VAL A 41 11.58 7.22 -21.77
C VAL A 41 12.62 6.57 -20.88
N GLU A 42 13.88 6.60 -21.29
CA GLU A 42 15.00 6.23 -20.43
C GLU A 42 15.25 7.38 -19.44
N LEU A 43 15.12 7.12 -18.13
CA LEU A 43 15.16 8.17 -17.13
C LEU A 43 16.55 8.79 -16.96
N ALA A 44 17.61 8.03 -17.20
CA ALA A 44 18.99 8.49 -17.08
C ALA A 44 19.37 9.52 -18.16
N THR A 45 18.84 9.37 -19.37
CA THR A 45 19.23 10.15 -20.55
C THR A 45 18.12 11.10 -21.04
N GLY A 46 16.87 10.80 -20.72
CA GLY A 46 15.68 11.45 -21.27
C GLY A 46 15.35 11.02 -22.70
N GLU A 47 16.07 10.05 -23.26
CA GLU A 47 15.84 9.57 -24.63
C GLU A 47 14.53 8.79 -24.73
N VAL A 48 13.85 8.96 -25.87
CA VAL A 48 12.60 8.26 -26.18
C VAL A 48 12.91 7.06 -27.05
N HIS A 49 12.44 5.88 -26.63
CA HIS A 49 12.61 4.63 -27.34
C HIS A 49 11.27 4.00 -27.70
N ILE A 50 11.28 3.16 -28.73
CA ILE A 50 10.14 2.31 -29.11
C ILE A 50 10.51 0.87 -28.83
N PHE A 51 9.77 0.22 -27.92
CA PHE A 51 9.90 -1.21 -27.70
C PHE A 51 8.79 -1.92 -28.45
N ALA A 52 9.14 -2.50 -29.60
CA ALA A 52 8.22 -3.30 -30.41
C ALA A 52 8.03 -4.69 -29.78
N ALA A 53 6.78 -5.11 -29.61
CA ALA A 53 6.45 -6.40 -29.02
C ALA A 53 5.15 -6.96 -29.60
N LYS A 54 5.07 -8.30 -29.69
CA LYS A 54 3.84 -9.00 -30.11
C LYS A 54 2.77 -9.04 -29.02
N ALA A 55 3.17 -8.88 -27.76
CA ALA A 55 2.31 -8.85 -26.60
C ALA A 55 2.92 -7.92 -25.56
N VAL A 56 2.07 -7.13 -24.91
CA VAL A 56 2.46 -6.18 -23.86
C VAL A 56 1.60 -6.46 -22.64
N LEU A 57 2.25 -6.68 -21.49
CA LEU A 57 1.58 -6.93 -20.21
C LEU A 57 1.94 -5.81 -19.24
N PHE A 58 0.93 -5.20 -18.63
CA PHE A 58 1.11 -4.19 -17.59
C PHE A 58 1.02 -4.84 -16.22
N ALA A 59 2.14 -4.86 -15.49
CA ALA A 59 2.24 -5.30 -14.10
C ALA A 59 2.78 -4.17 -13.21
N THR A 60 2.27 -2.96 -13.40
CA THR A 60 2.80 -1.70 -12.84
C THR A 60 2.41 -1.43 -11.38
N GLY A 61 1.74 -2.37 -10.73
CA GLY A 61 1.30 -2.25 -9.34
C GLY A 61 0.08 -1.33 -9.15
N GLY A 62 -0.10 -0.86 -7.91
CA GLY A 62 -1.22 0.01 -7.53
C GLY A 62 -0.95 1.50 -7.73
N PHE A 63 -1.95 2.32 -7.43
CA PHE A 63 -1.96 3.79 -7.59
C PHE A 63 -2.23 4.54 -6.29
N GLY A 64 -1.77 3.98 -5.16
CA GLY A 64 -2.05 4.53 -3.83
C GLY A 64 -1.42 5.89 -3.55
N ARG A 65 -0.48 6.38 -4.38
CA ARG A 65 0.16 7.71 -4.22
C ARG A 65 -0.77 8.88 -4.53
N MET A 66 -2.00 8.64 -4.98
CA MET A 66 -3.03 9.67 -5.04
C MET A 66 -3.51 10.13 -3.64
N PHE A 67 -3.28 9.32 -2.60
CA PHE A 67 -3.61 9.66 -1.21
C PHE A 67 -2.40 10.29 -0.50
N LYS A 68 -2.66 11.34 0.28
CA LYS A 68 -1.65 12.03 1.12
C LYS A 68 -0.89 11.04 2.01
N VAL A 69 -1.60 10.11 2.64
CA VAL A 69 -1.06 9.06 3.52
C VAL A 69 -1.35 7.70 2.89
N THR A 70 -0.31 6.90 2.67
CA THR A 70 -0.42 5.61 1.98
C THR A 70 0.74 4.71 2.35
N SER A 71 0.50 3.40 2.42
CA SER A 71 1.54 2.39 2.64
C SER A 71 2.30 2.03 1.37
N ASN A 72 1.88 2.57 0.22
CA ASN A 72 2.46 2.28 -1.08
C ASN A 72 3.79 3.03 -1.25
N ALA A 73 4.73 2.40 -1.97
CA ALA A 73 5.99 3.02 -2.33
C ALA A 73 5.76 4.24 -3.25
N TYR A 74 6.77 5.11 -3.33
CA TYR A 74 6.71 6.33 -4.15
C TYR A 74 6.45 6.05 -5.65
N ALA A 75 6.84 4.88 -6.15
CA ALA A 75 6.62 4.47 -7.53
C ALA A 75 5.16 4.07 -7.85
N SER A 76 4.29 3.90 -6.86
CA SER A 76 2.89 3.48 -7.04
C SER A 76 1.97 4.66 -7.41
N THR A 77 2.30 5.34 -8.50
CA THR A 77 1.70 6.60 -9.00
C THR A 77 0.46 6.38 -9.86
N GLY A 78 0.29 5.20 -10.46
CA GLY A 78 -0.82 4.90 -11.36
C GLY A 78 -0.59 5.21 -12.83
N ASP A 79 0.66 5.43 -13.23
CA ASP A 79 0.99 5.76 -14.62
C ASP A 79 0.57 4.66 -15.60
N GLY A 80 0.66 3.39 -15.20
CA GLY A 80 0.27 2.25 -16.04
C GLY A 80 -1.21 2.29 -16.47
N PRO A 81 -2.17 2.22 -15.52
CA PRO A 81 -3.58 2.40 -15.83
C PRO A 81 -3.88 3.73 -16.53
N ALA A 82 -3.18 4.81 -16.19
CA ALA A 82 -3.36 6.11 -16.84
C ALA A 82 -2.98 6.11 -18.33
N VAL A 83 -1.87 5.46 -18.70
CA VAL A 83 -1.47 5.27 -20.12
C VAL A 83 -2.57 4.53 -20.88
N CYS A 84 -3.07 3.43 -20.30
CA CYS A 84 -4.15 2.64 -20.90
C CYS A 84 -5.43 3.48 -21.08
N ALA A 85 -5.84 4.21 -20.04
CA ALA A 85 -7.04 5.03 -20.06
C ALA A 85 -6.98 6.15 -21.10
N ARG A 86 -5.82 6.82 -21.25
CA ARG A 86 -5.61 7.85 -22.29
C ARG A 86 -5.79 7.30 -23.70
N ARG A 87 -5.53 6.02 -23.91
CA ARG A 87 -5.76 5.33 -25.18
C ARG A 87 -7.19 4.81 -25.34
N GLY A 88 -8.06 5.02 -24.35
CA GLY A 88 -9.46 4.57 -24.38
C GLY A 88 -9.63 3.10 -24.01
N ILE A 89 -8.62 2.48 -23.39
CA ILE A 89 -8.78 1.15 -22.80
C ILE A 89 -9.61 1.31 -21.53
N PRO A 90 -10.74 0.59 -21.38
CA PRO A 90 -11.60 0.72 -20.21
C PRO A 90 -10.87 0.25 -18.95
N LEU A 91 -11.06 1.00 -17.88
CA LEU A 91 -10.68 0.61 -16.53
C LEU A 91 -11.94 0.23 -15.75
N GLN A 92 -11.79 -0.67 -14.78
CA GLN A 92 -12.91 -1.18 -13.99
C GLN A 92 -12.65 -0.95 -12.50
N ASP A 93 -13.72 -0.63 -11.78
CA ASP A 93 -13.76 -0.53 -10.31
C ASP A 93 -12.68 0.40 -9.72
N MET A 94 -12.41 1.51 -10.43
CA MET A 94 -11.37 2.48 -10.05
C MET A 94 -11.69 3.23 -8.74
N GLU A 95 -12.94 3.18 -8.29
CA GLU A 95 -13.40 3.69 -7.00
C GLU A 95 -13.10 2.75 -5.82
N PHE A 96 -12.74 1.48 -6.06
CA PHE A 96 -12.52 0.49 -5.00
C PHE A 96 -11.11 0.57 -4.42
N PHE A 97 -10.99 1.34 -3.34
CA PHE A 97 -9.79 1.42 -2.51
C PHE A 97 -9.96 0.70 -1.18
N GLN A 98 -8.91 -0.02 -0.77
CA GLN A 98 -8.80 -0.59 0.57
C GLN A 98 -7.87 0.26 1.43
N PHE A 99 -8.29 0.55 2.66
CA PHE A 99 -7.47 1.23 3.66
C PHE A 99 -7.08 0.26 4.76
N HIS A 100 -5.78 0.18 5.04
CA HIS A 100 -5.27 -0.62 6.14
C HIS A 100 -5.41 0.17 7.45
N PRO A 101 -5.95 -0.42 8.53
CA PRO A 101 -6.27 0.32 9.76
C PRO A 101 -5.03 0.76 10.54
N THR A 102 -3.93 0.00 10.48
CA THR A 102 -2.77 0.18 11.35
C THR A 102 -1.54 0.70 10.59
N GLY A 103 -1.68 1.81 9.89
CA GLY A 103 -0.54 2.55 9.34
C GLY A 103 0.08 3.48 10.38
N ILE A 104 1.40 3.66 10.39
CA ILE A 104 2.06 4.67 11.22
C ILE A 104 1.54 6.04 10.84
N MET A 105 1.06 6.76 11.84
CA MET A 105 0.52 8.11 11.73
C MET A 105 1.48 9.05 10.97
N GLY A 106 0.95 9.79 10.01
CA GLY A 106 1.70 10.74 9.17
C GLY A 106 2.55 10.09 8.06
N LEU A 107 3.13 8.91 8.30
CA LEU A 107 4.01 8.22 7.34
C LEU A 107 3.24 7.22 6.45
N GLY A 108 2.17 6.61 6.96
CA GLY A 108 1.41 5.58 6.28
C GLY A 108 2.09 4.20 6.22
N ILE A 109 3.30 4.06 6.79
CA ILE A 109 4.03 2.80 6.73
C ILE A 109 3.31 1.74 7.57
N LEU A 110 3.21 0.54 7.03
CA LEU A 110 2.34 -0.51 7.55
C LEU A 110 2.89 -1.11 8.85
N ILE A 111 2.09 -1.07 9.92
CA ILE A 111 2.22 -2.03 11.02
C ILE A 111 1.41 -3.28 10.64
N THR A 112 2.09 -4.42 10.61
CA THR A 112 1.49 -5.71 10.23
C THR A 112 0.24 -6.01 11.05
N GLU A 113 -0.74 -6.63 10.40
CA GLU A 113 -1.96 -7.13 11.06
C GLU A 113 -1.65 -8.19 12.12
N ALA A 114 -0.49 -8.86 12.04
CA ALA A 114 -0.07 -9.81 13.06
C ALA A 114 0.03 -9.17 14.46
N VAL A 115 0.24 -7.85 14.58
CA VAL A 115 0.19 -7.20 15.91
C VAL A 115 -1.19 -7.33 16.55
N ARG A 116 -2.28 -7.14 15.78
CA ARG A 116 -3.64 -7.38 16.28
C ARG A 116 -3.89 -8.87 16.50
N GLY A 117 -3.40 -9.72 15.60
CA GLY A 117 -3.48 -11.18 15.70
C GLY A 117 -2.85 -11.74 16.99
N GLU A 118 -1.73 -11.18 17.42
CA GLU A 118 -1.04 -11.55 18.67
C GLU A 118 -1.66 -10.91 19.92
N GLY A 119 -2.75 -10.14 19.78
CA GLY A 119 -3.51 -9.55 20.89
C GLY A 119 -3.40 -8.03 21.03
N GLY A 120 -2.78 -7.32 20.08
CA GLY A 120 -2.71 -5.86 20.08
C GLY A 120 -4.08 -5.19 20.16
N ILE A 121 -4.21 -4.22 21.05
CA ILE A 121 -5.47 -3.57 21.42
C ILE A 121 -5.55 -2.18 20.82
N LEU A 122 -6.63 -1.86 20.12
CA LEU A 122 -6.88 -0.50 19.64
C LEU A 122 -7.46 0.36 20.78
N ARG A 123 -6.81 1.47 21.08
CA ARG A 123 -7.21 2.40 22.15
C ARG A 123 -7.49 3.80 21.63
N ASN A 124 -8.50 4.43 22.23
CA ASN A 124 -8.81 5.83 21.99
C ASN A 124 -8.08 6.75 22.99
N ARG A 125 -8.35 8.06 22.95
CA ARG A 125 -7.68 9.05 23.82
C ARG A 125 -7.91 8.84 25.31
N ASP A 126 -9.00 8.16 25.68
CA ASP A 126 -9.40 7.88 27.06
C ASP A 126 -8.79 6.55 27.55
N GLY A 127 -7.97 5.89 26.72
CA GLY A 127 -7.37 4.59 27.00
C GLY A 127 -8.32 3.40 26.81
N GLU A 128 -9.54 3.65 26.34
CA GLU A 128 -10.57 2.64 26.18
C GLU A 128 -10.31 1.72 24.98
N ARG A 129 -10.54 0.41 25.16
CA ARG A 129 -10.62 -0.56 24.07
C ARG A 129 -11.91 -0.40 23.28
N PHE A 130 -11.95 0.61 22.42
CA PHE A 130 -13.18 1.05 21.77
C PHE A 130 -13.81 0.00 20.84
N MET A 131 -13.04 -0.98 20.33
CA MET A 131 -13.58 -2.03 19.45
C MET A 131 -14.65 -2.90 20.14
N GLU A 132 -14.69 -2.94 21.47
CA GLU A 132 -15.77 -3.57 22.24
C GLU A 132 -17.15 -2.97 21.91
N ARG A 133 -17.23 -1.68 21.55
CA ARG A 133 -18.48 -1.03 21.12
C ARG A 133 -18.94 -1.44 19.73
N TYR A 134 -18.00 -1.70 18.82
CA TYR A 134 -18.30 -1.88 17.40
C TYR A 134 -18.47 -3.35 17.03
N THR A 135 -17.64 -4.22 17.60
CA THR A 135 -17.66 -5.66 17.33
C THR A 135 -17.37 -6.45 18.62
N PRO A 136 -18.32 -6.58 19.55
CA PRO A 136 -18.09 -7.24 20.84
C PRO A 136 -17.53 -8.68 20.73
N GLY A 137 -17.89 -9.40 19.66
CA GLY A 137 -17.43 -10.78 19.45
C GLY A 137 -16.04 -10.92 18.82
N LEU A 138 -15.64 -9.98 17.94
CA LEU A 138 -14.38 -10.06 17.19
C LEU A 138 -13.31 -9.10 17.72
N LEU A 139 -13.72 -8.03 18.38
CA LEU A 139 -12.86 -7.00 18.95
C LEU A 139 -11.87 -6.49 17.89
N ASP A 140 -10.57 -6.43 18.22
CA ASP A 140 -9.51 -5.96 17.32
C ASP A 140 -9.21 -6.92 16.15
N LEU A 141 -9.78 -8.13 16.14
CA LEU A 141 -9.66 -9.12 15.07
C LEU A 141 -10.76 -9.00 14.01
N ALA A 142 -11.64 -8.00 14.12
CA ALA A 142 -12.65 -7.74 13.10
C ALA A 142 -12.02 -7.50 11.70
N PRO A 143 -12.76 -7.76 10.61
CA PRO A 143 -12.35 -7.42 9.25
C PRO A 143 -11.84 -5.98 9.13
N ARG A 144 -10.82 -5.79 8.26
CA ARG A 144 -10.12 -4.51 8.12
C ARG A 144 -11.05 -3.35 7.80
N ASP A 145 -12.09 -3.56 6.99
CA ASP A 145 -13.06 -2.52 6.65
C ASP A 145 -13.85 -2.05 7.88
N ILE A 146 -14.24 -2.99 8.75
CA ILE A 146 -14.96 -2.69 9.99
C ILE A 146 -14.05 -1.94 10.95
N VAL A 147 -12.80 -2.41 11.14
CA VAL A 147 -11.82 -1.75 12.01
C VAL A 147 -11.53 -0.33 11.53
N SER A 148 -11.23 -0.14 10.24
CA SER A 148 -10.95 1.17 9.64
C SER A 148 -12.13 2.13 9.80
N ARG A 149 -13.38 1.66 9.61
CA ARG A 149 -14.59 2.47 9.82
C ARG A 149 -14.83 2.82 11.29
N ALA A 150 -14.59 1.89 12.21
CA ALA A 150 -14.71 2.11 13.65
C ALA A 150 -13.70 3.17 14.12
N MET A 151 -12.45 3.08 13.67
CA MET A 151 -11.40 4.06 13.95
C MET A 151 -11.80 5.47 13.51
N LEU A 152 -12.28 5.62 12.27
CA LEU A 152 -12.74 6.91 11.76
C LEU A 152 -13.95 7.44 12.55
N THR A 153 -14.86 6.55 12.97
CA THR A 153 -16.02 6.92 13.79
C THR A 153 -15.60 7.44 15.16
N GLU A 154 -14.63 6.81 15.81
CA GLU A 154 -14.06 7.28 17.08
C GLU A 154 -13.44 8.68 16.97
N ILE A 155 -12.60 8.89 15.94
CA ILE A 155 -11.97 10.19 15.70
C ILE A 155 -13.02 11.27 15.45
N ARG A 156 -14.01 11.01 14.60
CA ARG A 156 -15.11 11.95 14.29
C ARG A 156 -15.97 12.27 15.51
N ALA A 157 -16.11 11.33 16.44
CA ALA A 157 -16.81 11.56 17.70
C ALA A 157 -15.96 12.30 18.76
N GLY A 158 -14.76 12.77 18.41
CA GLY A 158 -13.88 13.52 19.29
C GLY A 158 -13.10 12.66 20.31
N ARG A 159 -13.13 11.34 20.14
CA ARG A 159 -12.42 10.36 20.99
C ARG A 159 -11.04 9.97 20.44
N GLY A 160 -10.66 10.49 19.27
CA GLY A 160 -9.30 10.40 18.77
C GLY A 160 -8.32 11.20 19.63
N ILE A 161 -7.05 10.80 19.63
CA ILE A 161 -5.96 11.63 20.15
C ILE A 161 -5.75 12.76 19.15
N ARG A 162 -5.71 13.99 19.66
CA ARG A 162 -5.53 15.17 18.81
C ARG A 162 -4.15 15.16 18.19
N GLY A 163 -4.11 15.20 16.87
CA GLY A 163 -2.88 15.45 16.12
C GLY A 163 -2.44 16.90 16.26
N ASP A 164 -1.48 17.30 15.42
CA ASP A 164 -1.02 18.68 15.33
C ASP A 164 -1.34 19.27 13.93
N ARG A 165 -0.77 20.42 13.55
CA ARG A 165 -1.03 21.01 12.22
C ARG A 165 -0.45 20.18 11.07
N LYS A 166 0.45 19.25 11.34
CA LYS A 166 1.14 18.40 10.35
C LYS A 166 0.53 16.99 10.29
N ILE A 167 -0.04 16.54 11.40
CA ILE A 167 -0.50 15.18 11.61
C ILE A 167 -1.97 15.19 11.98
N ASP A 168 -2.77 14.40 11.25
CA ASP A 168 -4.21 14.26 11.50
C ASP A 168 -4.47 13.50 12.83
N ASP A 169 -5.68 13.66 13.40
CA ASP A 169 -6.09 12.94 14.61
C ASP A 169 -5.93 11.42 14.45
N TYR A 170 -5.55 10.73 15.53
CA TYR A 170 -5.13 9.34 15.49
C TYR A 170 -5.61 8.52 16.68
N LEU A 171 -5.33 7.22 16.65
CA LEU A 171 -5.63 6.25 17.71
C LEU A 171 -4.36 5.43 18.01
N LEU A 172 -4.37 4.67 19.10
CA LEU A 172 -3.24 3.85 19.51
C LEU A 172 -3.47 2.38 19.17
N LEU A 173 -2.40 1.70 18.79
CA LEU A 173 -2.31 0.25 18.81
C LEU A 173 -1.38 -0.16 19.96
N ASP A 174 -1.96 -0.69 21.03
CA ASP A 174 -1.27 -1.04 22.26
C ASP A 174 -0.97 -2.55 22.31
N ALA A 175 0.31 -2.88 22.27
CA ALA A 175 0.82 -4.25 22.42
C ALA A 175 1.70 -4.41 23.68
N THR A 176 1.70 -3.44 24.60
CA THR A 176 2.60 -3.42 25.76
C THR A 176 2.38 -4.61 26.70
N HIS A 177 1.12 -5.04 26.84
CA HIS A 177 0.73 -6.17 27.68
C HIS A 177 1.23 -7.53 27.17
N LEU A 178 1.62 -7.65 25.89
CA LEU A 178 2.15 -8.89 25.33
C LEU A 178 3.55 -9.24 25.86
N GLY A 179 4.25 -8.25 26.42
CA GLY A 179 5.58 -8.43 26.96
C GLY A 179 6.68 -8.39 25.91
N LYS A 180 7.87 -7.96 26.34
CA LYS A 180 9.01 -7.69 25.46
C LYS A 180 9.54 -8.94 24.74
N GLU A 181 9.47 -10.10 25.37
CA GLU A 181 9.96 -11.36 24.81
C GLU A 181 9.13 -11.81 23.61
N LEU A 182 7.79 -11.78 23.73
CA LEU A 182 6.88 -12.14 22.65
C LEU A 182 7.07 -11.18 21.47
N LEU A 183 7.10 -9.87 21.73
CA LEU A 183 7.30 -8.86 20.68
C LEU A 183 8.61 -9.08 19.92
N ARG A 184 9.70 -9.43 20.60
CA ARG A 184 10.99 -9.70 19.96
C ARG A 184 11.03 -11.01 19.18
N THR A 185 10.29 -12.02 19.62
CA THR A 185 10.32 -13.35 19.00
C THR A 185 9.35 -13.44 17.82
N LYS A 186 8.13 -12.92 17.98
CA LYS A 186 7.03 -13.03 17.01
C LYS A 186 6.96 -11.83 16.06
N LEU A 187 7.34 -10.64 16.54
CA LEU A 187 7.22 -9.38 15.82
C LEU A 187 8.55 -8.59 15.78
N PRO A 188 9.71 -9.24 15.48
CA PRO A 188 11.03 -8.60 15.55
C PRO A 188 11.14 -7.39 14.63
N ASP A 189 10.74 -7.54 13.37
CA ASP A 189 10.85 -6.49 12.36
C ASP A 189 10.00 -5.28 12.74
N ILE A 190 8.78 -5.53 13.22
CA ILE A 190 7.85 -4.47 13.64
C ILE A 190 8.34 -3.77 14.89
N SER A 191 8.91 -4.51 15.85
CA SER A 191 9.48 -3.92 17.06
C SER A 191 10.66 -2.99 16.73
N SER A 192 11.55 -3.44 15.84
CA SER A 192 12.67 -2.63 15.32
C SER A 192 12.16 -1.41 14.53
N PHE A 193 11.11 -1.62 13.73
CA PHE A 193 10.48 -0.59 12.93
C PHE A 193 9.88 0.52 13.82
N CYS A 194 9.08 0.16 14.81
CA CYS A 194 8.53 1.12 15.77
C CYS A 194 9.64 1.88 16.51
N GLN A 195 10.75 1.24 16.89
CA GLN A 195 11.89 1.91 17.54
C GLN A 195 12.63 2.91 16.63
N THR A 196 12.51 2.75 15.31
CA THR A 196 13.19 3.61 14.33
C THR A 196 12.33 4.81 13.95
N TYR A 197 11.01 4.62 13.85
CA TYR A 197 10.08 5.59 13.26
C TYR A 197 9.11 6.26 14.25
N LEU A 198 9.02 5.78 15.50
CA LEU A 198 8.25 6.38 16.59
C LEU A 198 9.18 6.88 17.70
#